data_AF-A0A2E9MKL1-F1
#
_entry.id   AF-A0A2E9MKL1-F1
#
_cell.length_a   1.000
_cell.length_b   1.000
_cell.length_c   1.000
_cell.angle_alpha   90.00
_cell.angle_beta   90.00
_cell.angle_gamma   90.00
#
_symmetry.space_group_name_H-M   'P 1'
#
loop_
_entity.id
_entity.type
_entity.pdbx_description
1 polymer ?
#
loop_
_entity_poly.entity_id
_entity_poly.type
_entity_poly.pdbx_seq_one_letter_code
_entity_poly.pdbx_strand_id
1 'polypeptide(L)'
;MLREVRCSGRGSTKQAHATGRPGHRQGNHLQERALGGYTIFGDRGSLRANSDGCHFIDDDGQQQLETYPQPERSEYAEELLAFATWVRSGEAGPTTGVSERRSLAIVQAGYESAASGEPIDLESRFGRL
;
A
#
# COMPACT_ATOMS: atom_id res chain seq x y z
N MET A 1 37.26 -9.85 -14.69
CA MET A 1 36.68 -10.07 -16.03
C MET A 1 35.51 -9.11 -16.19
N LEU A 2 35.78 -7.88 -16.62
CA LEU A 2 34.78 -6.80 -16.76
C LEU A 2 34.48 -6.64 -18.26
N ARG A 3 33.21 -6.74 -18.65
CA ARG A 3 32.76 -6.45 -20.02
C ARG A 3 32.13 -5.07 -20.05
N GLU A 4 32.83 -4.11 -20.66
CA GLU A 4 32.23 -2.90 -21.20
C GLU A 4 31.29 -3.27 -22.36
N VAL A 5 30.10 -2.69 -22.38
CA VAL A 5 29.22 -2.68 -23.55
C VAL A 5 29.22 -1.25 -24.09
N ARG A 6 29.89 -1.05 -25.24
CA ARG A 6 29.81 0.17 -26.04
C ARG A 6 28.64 0.04 -27.01
N CYS A 7 27.69 0.98 -26.97
CA CYS A 7 26.74 1.19 -28.05
C CYS A 7 27.18 2.38 -28.90
N SER A 8 27.36 2.14 -30.20
CA SER A 8 27.71 3.12 -31.23
C SER A 8 26.60 3.15 -32.29
N GLY A 9 26.19 4.35 -32.71
CA GLY A 9 25.35 4.60 -33.90
C GLY A 9 24.48 5.85 -33.73
N ARG A 10 25.00 7.06 -34.01
CA ARG A 10 24.86 7.87 -35.26
C ARG A 10 23.41 8.10 -35.74
N GLY A 11 22.95 9.36 -35.61
CA GLY A 11 22.68 10.24 -36.76
C GLY A 11 21.22 10.56 -37.14
N SER A 12 20.90 11.87 -37.15
CA SER A 12 19.86 12.59 -37.93
C SER A 12 18.38 12.20 -37.72
N THR A 13 17.38 13.09 -37.72
CA THR A 13 17.24 14.47 -38.22
C THR A 13 16.04 15.08 -37.49
N LYS A 14 16.14 16.35 -37.06
CA LYS A 14 14.98 17.14 -36.64
C LYS A 14 14.20 17.61 -37.88
N GLN A 15 12.91 17.29 -37.96
CA GLN A 15 11.94 18.08 -38.71
C GLN A 15 10.71 18.28 -37.83
N ALA A 16 10.41 19.55 -37.58
CA ALA A 16 9.19 20.02 -36.97
C ALA A 16 8.11 20.12 -38.05
N HIS A 17 6.94 19.54 -37.81
CA HIS A 17 5.70 19.99 -38.43
C HIS A 17 4.59 19.93 -37.38
N ALA A 18 4.13 21.11 -36.99
CA ALA A 18 2.95 21.31 -36.18
C ALA A 18 1.70 21.15 -37.05
N THR A 19 0.75 20.33 -36.63
CA THR A 19 -0.70 20.53 -36.83
C THR A 19 -1.49 19.47 -36.05
N GLY A 20 -2.23 19.88 -35.02
CA GLY A 20 -3.16 19.00 -34.32
C GLY A 20 -3.78 19.68 -33.11
N ARG A 21 -5.07 20.05 -33.22
CA ARG A 21 -5.89 20.67 -32.19
C ARG A 21 -5.92 19.83 -30.90
N PRO A 22 -6.03 20.45 -29.71
CA PRO A 22 -6.06 19.72 -28.45
C PRO A 22 -7.36 18.91 -28.34
N GLY A 23 -7.24 17.60 -28.52
CA GLY A 23 -8.26 16.66 -28.09
C GLY A 23 -8.39 16.72 -26.57
N HIS A 24 -9.65 16.69 -26.10
CA HIS A 24 -10.01 16.46 -24.72
C HIS A 24 -9.10 15.39 -24.10
N ARG A 25 -8.24 15.80 -23.15
CA ARG A 25 -7.63 14.86 -22.21
C ARG A 25 -8.78 14.27 -21.41
N GLN A 26 -9.24 13.10 -21.85
CA GLN A 26 -9.96 12.16 -21.01
C GLN A 26 -9.18 12.05 -19.70
N GLY A 27 -9.91 12.20 -18.59
CA GLY A 27 -9.35 12.16 -17.25
C GLY A 27 -8.44 10.95 -17.14
N ASN A 28 -7.25 11.17 -16.59
CA ASN A 28 -6.44 10.09 -16.05
C ASN A 28 -7.34 9.37 -15.04
N HIS A 29 -7.93 8.25 -15.49
CA HIS A 29 -8.31 7.17 -14.60
C HIS A 29 -7.00 6.76 -13.95
N LEU A 30 -6.70 7.37 -12.79
CA LEU A 30 -5.89 6.72 -11.80
C LEU A 30 -6.69 5.45 -11.47
N GLN A 31 -6.43 4.37 -12.19
CA GLN A 31 -6.68 3.05 -11.67
C GLN A 31 -5.95 3.04 -10.34
N GLU A 32 -6.71 3.20 -9.26
CA GLU A 32 -6.24 2.86 -7.92
C GLU A 32 -5.60 1.48 -8.08
N ARG A 33 -4.27 1.43 -8.01
CA ARG A 33 -3.56 0.17 -8.01
C ARG A 33 -3.97 -0.49 -6.71
N ALA A 34 -4.98 -1.36 -6.80
CA ALA A 34 -5.34 -2.23 -5.69
C ALA A 34 -4.05 -2.88 -5.18
N LEU A 35 -3.86 -2.86 -3.86
CA LEU A 35 -2.73 -3.49 -3.23
C LEU A 35 -2.68 -4.95 -3.72
N GLY A 36 -1.51 -5.42 -4.15
CA GLY A 36 -1.34 -6.78 -4.70
C GLY A 36 -1.54 -7.91 -3.69
N GLY A 37 -1.96 -7.59 -2.46
CA GLY A 37 -2.07 -8.48 -1.33
C GLY A 37 -0.89 -8.39 -0.35
N TYR A 38 -0.97 -9.17 0.71
CA TYR A 38 0.08 -9.33 1.72
C TYR A 38 0.16 -10.78 2.18
N THR A 39 1.32 -11.18 2.71
CA THR A 39 1.53 -12.49 3.33
C THR A 39 2.03 -12.31 4.75
N ILE A 40 1.42 -13.03 5.69
CA ILE A 40 1.83 -13.12 7.09
C ILE A 40 2.38 -14.53 7.31
N PHE A 41 3.61 -14.64 7.81
CA PHE A 41 4.22 -15.91 8.18
C PHE A 41 4.11 -16.12 9.69
N GLY A 42 3.56 -17.25 10.10
CA GLY A 42 3.51 -17.73 11.47
C GLY A 42 4.37 -18.98 11.66
N ASP A 43 4.45 -19.42 12.90
CA ASP A 43 5.14 -20.66 13.30
C ASP A 43 4.47 -21.93 12.76
N ARG A 44 3.16 -21.86 12.47
CA ARG A 44 2.34 -23.00 11.99
C ARG A 44 1.78 -22.84 10.58
N GLY A 45 2.37 -21.95 9.79
CA GLY A 45 1.90 -21.70 8.44
C GLY A 45 1.94 -20.24 8.01
N SER A 46 1.14 -19.89 7.02
CA SER A 46 1.05 -18.54 6.50
C SER A 46 -0.38 -18.16 6.10
N LEU A 47 -0.68 -16.87 6.16
CA LEU A 47 -1.90 -16.27 5.63
C LEU A 47 -1.50 -15.42 4.43
N ARG A 48 -2.08 -15.68 3.26
CA ARG A 48 -1.93 -14.86 2.07
C ARG A 48 -3.26 -14.19 1.74
N ALA A 49 -3.33 -12.87 1.87
CA ALA A 49 -4.49 -12.07 1.56
C ALA A 49 -4.32 -11.36 0.21
N ASN A 50 -5.35 -11.32 -0.60
CA ASN A 50 -5.43 -10.52 -1.83
C ASN A 50 -6.84 -9.91 -1.95
N SER A 51 -7.24 -9.42 -3.12
CA SER A 51 -8.58 -8.85 -3.36
C SER A 51 -9.72 -9.87 -3.25
N ASP A 52 -9.42 -11.14 -3.47
CA ASP A 52 -10.41 -12.20 -3.64
C ASP A 52 -10.68 -12.93 -2.30
N GLY A 53 -9.75 -12.84 -1.35
CA GLY A 53 -9.88 -13.41 -0.01
C GLY A 53 -8.54 -13.67 0.68
N CYS A 54 -8.60 -14.55 1.68
CA CYS A 54 -7.46 -15.01 2.47
C CYS A 54 -7.24 -16.51 2.28
N HIS A 55 -6.04 -16.90 1.86
CA HIS A 55 -5.59 -18.28 1.88
C HIS A 55 -4.85 -18.56 3.18
N PHE A 56 -5.37 -19.48 3.99
CA PHE A 56 -4.67 -20.07 5.13
C PHE A 56 -3.91 -21.30 4.65
N ILE A 57 -2.60 -21.32 4.87
CA ILE A 57 -1.70 -22.38 4.45
C ILE A 57 -1.01 -22.93 5.69
N ASP A 58 -1.24 -24.19 6.04
CA ASP A 58 -0.59 -24.82 7.20
C ASP A 58 0.82 -25.33 6.87
N ASP A 59 1.49 -25.91 7.87
CA ASP A 59 2.84 -26.47 7.78
C ASP A 59 2.92 -27.75 6.91
N ASP A 60 1.80 -28.46 6.76
CA ASP A 60 1.64 -29.58 5.84
C ASP A 60 1.35 -29.12 4.39
N GLY A 61 1.20 -27.82 4.17
CA GLY A 61 0.91 -27.19 2.88
C GLY A 61 -0.55 -27.29 2.43
N GLN A 62 -1.46 -27.72 3.31
CA GLN A 62 -2.90 -27.67 3.03
C GLN A 62 -3.36 -26.22 2.98
N GLN A 63 -4.34 -25.95 2.12
CA GLN A 63 -4.82 -24.60 1.88
C GLN A 63 -6.33 -24.51 2.06
N GLN A 64 -6.77 -23.50 2.80
CA GLN A 64 -8.16 -23.10 2.91
C GLN A 64 -8.33 -21.67 2.42
N LEU A 65 -9.25 -21.45 1.47
CA LEU A 65 -9.66 -20.12 1.03
C LEU A 65 -10.85 -19.65 1.87
N GLU A 66 -10.70 -18.49 2.49
CA GLU A 66 -11.77 -17.74 3.14
C GLU A 66 -12.04 -16.48 2.28
N THR A 67 -13.23 -16.39 1.69
CA THR A 67 -13.65 -15.20 0.93
C THR A 67 -14.11 -14.09 1.86
N TYR A 68 -13.82 -12.83 1.54
CA TYR A 68 -14.35 -11.73 2.34
C TYR A 68 -15.88 -11.69 2.30
N PRO A 69 -16.54 -11.48 3.45
CA PRO A 69 -17.98 -11.30 3.46
C PRO A 69 -18.35 -10.05 2.66
N GLN A 70 -19.49 -10.09 2.00
CA GLN A 70 -20.04 -8.89 1.38
C GLN A 70 -20.40 -7.89 2.48
N PRO A 71 -19.82 -6.68 2.46
CA PRO A 71 -20.07 -5.72 3.53
C PRO A 71 -21.51 -5.20 3.43
N GLU A 72 -22.18 -5.06 4.58
CA GLU A 72 -23.54 -4.50 4.65
C GLU A 72 -23.56 -2.99 4.37
N ARG A 73 -22.43 -2.32 4.58
CA ARG A 73 -22.25 -0.88 4.52
C ARG A 73 -21.01 -0.57 3.69
N SER A 74 -20.94 0.63 3.13
CA SER A 74 -19.67 1.11 2.60
C SER A 74 -18.68 1.34 3.75
N GLU A 75 -17.38 1.27 3.48
CA GLU A 75 -16.33 1.57 4.45
C GLU A 75 -16.55 2.94 5.13
N TYR A 76 -16.97 3.95 4.36
CA TYR A 76 -17.32 5.27 4.90
C TYR A 76 -18.48 5.24 5.90
N ALA A 77 -19.51 4.44 5.62
CA ALA A 77 -20.65 4.31 6.54
C ALA A 77 -20.28 3.51 7.80
N GLU A 78 -19.34 2.57 7.71
CA GLU A 78 -18.79 1.86 8.88
C GLU A 78 -17.98 2.80 9.78
N GLU A 79 -17.14 3.66 9.21
CA GLU A 79 -16.39 4.67 9.95
C GLU A 79 -17.31 5.67 10.67
N LEU A 80 -18.36 6.14 10.01
CA LEU A 80 -19.37 7.00 10.65
C LEU A 80 -20.11 6.30 11.79
N LEU A 81 -20.41 5.00 11.64
CA LEU A 81 -21.05 4.21 12.68
C LEU A 81 -20.10 3.99 13.87
N ALA A 82 -18.82 3.72 13.62
CA ALA A 82 -17.81 3.60 14.66
C ALA A 82 -17.67 4.92 15.44
N PHE A 83 -17.65 6.06 14.74
CA PHE A 83 -17.64 7.38 15.37
C PHE A 83 -18.89 7.63 16.23
N ALA A 84 -20.09 7.36 15.69
CA ALA A 84 -21.33 7.52 16.45
C ALA A 84 -21.40 6.62 17.69
N THR A 85 -20.87 5.40 17.58
CA THR A 85 -20.75 4.45 18.68
C THR A 85 -19.83 4.99 19.76
N TRP A 86 -18.63 5.47 19.40
CA TRP A 86 -17.72 6.13 20.35
C TRP A 86 -18.38 7.30 21.10
N VAL A 87 -19.08 8.19 20.38
CA VAL A 87 -19.76 9.35 21.01
C VAL A 87 -20.85 8.90 22.00
N ARG A 88 -21.55 7.81 21.70
CA ARG A 88 -22.67 7.32 22.51
C ARG A 88 -22.23 6.47 23.71
N SER A 89 -21.31 5.52 23.51
CA SER A 89 -20.94 4.50 24.50
C SER A 89 -19.50 4.61 25.00
N GLY A 90 -18.65 5.42 24.37
CA GLY A 90 -17.21 5.47 24.67
C GLY A 90 -16.45 4.21 24.23
N GLU A 91 -17.05 3.38 23.37
CA GLU A 91 -16.41 2.18 22.82
C GLU A 91 -15.50 2.56 21.65
N ALA A 92 -14.19 2.32 21.82
CA ALA A 92 -13.21 2.70 20.81
C ALA A 92 -13.46 1.97 19.49
N GLY A 93 -13.43 2.72 18.39
CA GLY A 93 -13.45 2.17 17.04
C GLY A 93 -12.14 1.45 16.68
N PRO A 94 -12.07 0.89 15.47
CA PRO A 94 -10.88 0.17 14.99
C PRO A 94 -9.64 1.07 14.87
N THR A 95 -9.83 2.38 14.72
CA THR A 95 -8.78 3.38 14.60
C THR A 95 -8.80 4.33 15.79
N THR A 96 -7.61 4.76 16.23
CA THR A 96 -7.44 5.74 17.31
C THR A 96 -6.38 6.76 16.93
N GLY A 97 -6.36 7.93 17.59
CA GLY A 97 -5.27 8.89 17.37
C GLY A 97 -3.87 8.33 17.68
N VAL A 98 -3.78 7.27 18.50
CA VAL A 98 -2.52 6.55 18.76
C VAL A 98 -2.11 5.71 17.55
N SER A 99 -3.03 4.93 16.97
CA SER A 99 -2.73 4.11 15.78
C SER A 99 -2.32 4.99 14.59
N GLU A 100 -3.00 6.12 14.39
CA GLU A 100 -2.67 7.05 13.30
C GLU A 100 -1.27 7.67 13.46
N ARG A 101 -0.89 8.06 14.68
CA ARG A 101 0.47 8.56 14.94
C ARG A 101 1.54 7.51 14.67
N ARG A 102 1.28 6.24 15.01
CA ARG A 102 2.19 5.13 14.71
C ARG A 102 2.34 4.92 13.19
N SER A 103 1.23 4.92 12.45
CA SER A 103 1.25 4.81 10.99
C SER A 103 2.05 5.95 10.36
N LEU A 104 1.83 7.19 10.80
CA LEU A 104 2.58 8.34 10.30
C LEU A 104 4.08 8.26 10.60
N ALA A 105 4.46 7.83 11.82
CA ALA A 105 5.86 7.66 12.21
C ALA A 105 6.58 6.63 11.33
N ILE A 106 5.92 5.51 10.99
CA ILE A 106 6.47 4.49 10.09
C ILE A 106 6.72 5.08 8.70
N VAL A 107 5.77 5.84 8.15
CA VAL A 107 5.92 6.48 6.83
C VAL A 107 7.09 7.47 6.83
N GLN A 108 7.18 8.31 7.87
CA GLN A 108 8.28 9.28 8.01
C GLN A 108 9.64 8.58 8.12
N ALA A 109 9.74 7.55 8.96
CA ALA A 109 10.94 6.73 9.09
C ALA A 109 11.34 6.07 7.76
N GLY A 110 10.36 5.60 6.98
CA GLY A 110 10.59 5.04 5.65
C GLY A 110 11.22 6.03 4.69
N TYR A 111 10.74 7.28 4.67
CA TYR A 111 11.35 8.35 3.88
C TYR A 111 12.77 8.70 4.37
N GLU A 112 12.97 8.84 5.68
CA GLU A 112 14.28 9.13 6.27
C GLU A 112 15.29 8.01 5.98
N SER A 113 14.86 6.74 6.07
CA SER A 113 15.66 5.57 5.74
C SER A 113 16.02 5.52 4.26
N ALA A 114 15.05 5.76 3.38
CA ALA A 114 15.28 5.78 1.93
C ALA A 114 16.26 6.89 1.50
N ALA A 115 16.23 8.03 2.18
CA ALA A 115 17.13 9.16 1.90
C ALA A 115 18.56 8.94 2.44
N SER A 116 18.70 8.31 3.60
CA SER A 116 19.99 8.09 4.26
C SER A 116 20.69 6.80 3.86
N GLY A 117 19.93 5.79 3.42
CA GLY A 117 20.42 4.42 3.25
C GLY A 117 20.58 3.65 4.55
N GLU A 118 20.20 4.24 5.69
CA GLU A 118 20.38 3.68 7.02
C GLU A 118 19.03 3.29 7.64
N PRO A 119 18.99 2.31 8.55
CA PRO A 119 17.79 2.01 9.33
C PRO A 119 17.48 3.16 10.31
N ILE A 120 16.19 3.43 10.51
CA ILE A 120 15.72 4.40 11.50
C ILE A 120 15.13 3.66 12.70
N ASP A 121 15.68 3.91 13.88
CA ASP A 121 15.12 3.41 15.14
C ASP A 121 13.90 4.23 15.54
N LEU A 122 12.72 3.61 15.52
CA LEU A 122 11.45 4.30 15.74
C LEU A 122 11.30 4.84 17.16
N GLU A 123 11.73 4.09 18.18
CA GLU A 123 11.56 4.50 19.58
C GLU A 123 12.51 5.66 19.94
N SER A 124 13.75 5.63 19.47
CA SER A 124 14.70 6.73 19.61
C SER A 124 14.23 7.99 18.87
N ARG A 125 13.66 7.82 17.66
CA ARG A 125 13.27 8.93 16.79
C ARG A 125 11.94 9.59 17.16
N PHE A 126 10.97 8.81 17.65
CA PHE A 126 9.60 9.27 17.90
C PHE A 126 9.13 9.06 19.35
N GLY A 127 9.92 8.41 20.19
CA GLY A 127 9.53 8.02 21.53
C GLY A 127 8.53 6.85 21.53
N ARG A 128 7.92 6.61 22.70
CA ARG A 128 6.85 5.62 22.85
C ARG A 128 5.54 6.21 22.33
N LEU A 129 5.08 5.72 21.18
CA LEU A 129 3.88 6.18 20.45
C LEU A 129 2.58 5.53 20.92
#